data_AF-A0A6A5VFW0-F1
#
_entry.id   AF-A0A6A5VFW0-F1
#
_cell.length_a   1.000
_cell.length_b   1.000
_cell.length_c   1.000
_cell.angle_alpha   90.00
_cell.angle_beta   90.00
_cell.angle_gamma   90.00
#
_symmetry.space_group_name_H-M   'P 1'
#
loop_
_entity.id
_entity.type
_entity.pdbx_description
1 polymer ?
#
loop_
_entity_poly.entity_id
_entity_poly.type
_entity_poly.pdbx_seq_one_letter_code
_entity_poly.pdbx_strand_id
1 'polypeptide(L)'
;WIDQLCIDQKNTEEHSHQVGVMHEIFHRARDMVIWLGPDGDGSRIAMDFIRTVDLADDNKHAEKAWATQAQVSVQVEALRALKALFQRRYWNRLWVIQEIMYARRIAV
;
A
#
# COMPACT_ATOMS: atom_id res chain seq x y z
N TRP A 1 15.07 -5.01 -3.51
CA TRP A 1 14.63 -4.53 -2.18
C TRP A 1 15.91 -4.42 -1.33
N ILE A 2 15.95 -3.65 -0.24
CA ILE A 2 17.25 -3.31 0.41
C ILE A 2 17.90 -4.53 1.07
N ASP A 3 17.09 -5.45 1.58
CA ASP A 3 17.45 -6.80 2.03
C ASP A 3 18.33 -7.58 1.03
N GLN A 4 18.08 -7.45 -0.29
CA GLN A 4 18.84 -8.16 -1.31
C GLN A 4 20.28 -7.67 -1.38
N LEU A 5 20.56 -6.47 -0.85
CA LEU A 5 21.90 -5.93 -0.70
C LEU A 5 22.48 -6.22 0.69
N CYS A 6 21.65 -6.37 1.71
CA CYS A 6 22.07 -6.54 3.10
C CYS A 6 22.22 -8.01 3.53
N ILE A 7 21.60 -8.96 2.84
CA ILE A 7 21.61 -10.39 3.15
C ILE A 7 22.42 -11.11 2.08
N ASP A 8 23.43 -11.90 2.47
CA ASP A 8 24.11 -12.79 1.54
C ASP A 8 23.16 -13.90 1.06
N GLN A 9 22.64 -13.73 -0.16
CA GLN A 9 21.70 -14.66 -0.79
C GLN A 9 22.33 -16.04 -1.09
N LYS A 10 23.66 -16.16 -1.09
CA LYS A 10 24.36 -17.43 -1.30
C LYS A 10 24.62 -18.18 0.01
N ASN A 11 24.49 -17.50 1.14
CA ASN A 11 24.62 -18.09 2.46
C ASN A 11 23.24 -18.46 3.01
N THR A 12 22.88 -19.74 2.87
CA THR A 12 21.57 -20.26 3.30
C THR A 12 21.35 -20.12 4.80
N GLU A 13 22.40 -20.21 5.62
CA GLU A 13 22.29 -20.07 7.08
C GLU A 13 21.95 -18.64 7.47
N GLU A 14 22.70 -17.66 6.93
CA GLU A 14 22.42 -16.25 7.13
C GLU A 14 21.04 -15.87 6.60
N HIS A 15 20.72 -16.27 5.36
CA HIS A 15 19.43 -15.99 4.76
C HIS A 15 18.28 -16.52 5.64
N SER A 16 18.37 -17.76 6.11
CA SER A 16 17.35 -18.35 6.99
C SER A 16 17.25 -17.63 8.33
N HIS A 17 18.38 -17.24 8.91
CA HIS A 17 18.42 -16.46 10.14
C HIS A 17 17.77 -15.08 9.96
N GLN A 18 18.12 -14.35 8.90
CA GLN A 18 17.59 -13.03 8.59
C GLN A 18 16.09 -13.09 8.32
N VAL A 19 15.63 -14.04 7.52
CA VAL A 19 14.20 -14.31 7.29
C VAL A 19 13.46 -14.57 8.61
N GLY A 20 14.09 -15.31 9.54
CA GLY A 20 13.54 -15.57 10.87
C GLY A 20 13.33 -14.32 11.71
N VAL A 21 14.21 -13.32 11.61
CA VAL A 21 14.15 -12.09 12.43
C VAL A 21 13.45 -10.90 11.75
N MET A 22 13.07 -11.01 10.48
CA MET A 22 12.46 -9.91 9.72
C MET A 22 11.20 -9.32 10.37
N HIS A 23 10.36 -10.16 10.96
CA HIS A 23 9.17 -9.71 11.69
C HIS A 23 9.53 -8.78 12.87
N GLU A 24 10.65 -9.05 13.57
CA GLU A 24 11.13 -8.18 14.65
C GLU A 24 11.60 -6.83 14.13
N ILE A 25 12.25 -6.80 12.96
CA ILE A 25 12.72 -5.55 12.34
C ILE A 25 11.51 -4.64 12.06
N PHE A 26 10.48 -5.17 11.41
CA PHE A 26 9.25 -4.42 11.13
C PHE A 26 8.52 -4.01 12.41
N HIS A 27 8.45 -4.91 13.39
CA HIS A 27 7.81 -4.63 14.67
C HIS A 27 8.53 -3.56 15.50
N ARG A 28 9.86 -3.51 15.43
CA ARG A 28 10.68 -2.54 16.19
C ARG A 28 10.79 -1.19 15.47
N ALA A 29 10.46 -1.11 14.18
CA ALA A 29 10.42 0.15 13.47
C ALA A 29 9.36 1.09 14.06
N ARG A 30 9.75 2.35 14.29
CA ARG A 30 8.81 3.38 14.78
C ARG A 30 7.79 3.75 13.69
N ASP A 31 8.29 3.98 12.49
CA ASP A 31 7.52 4.42 11.34
C ASP A 31 7.96 3.59 10.12
N MET A 32 6.98 3.12 9.35
CA MET A 32 7.21 2.42 8.09
C MET A 32 6.68 3.27 6.94
N VAL A 33 7.56 3.62 6.00
CA VAL A 33 7.19 4.38 4.80
C VAL A 33 7.08 3.40 3.63
N ILE A 34 5.87 3.26 3.10
CA ILE A 34 5.57 2.43 1.95
C ILE A 34 5.77 3.25 0.68
N TRP A 35 6.79 2.89 -0.09
CA TRP A 35 6.97 3.47 -1.42
C TRP A 35 6.16 2.71 -2.47
N LEU A 36 5.05 3.30 -2.91
CA LEU A 36 4.22 2.74 -3.98
C LEU A 36 4.78 2.98 -5.38
N GLY A 37 5.94 3.63 -5.53
CA GLY A 37 6.48 4.03 -6.83
C GLY A 37 6.18 5.49 -7.18
N PRO A 38 6.72 6.00 -8.30
CA PRO A 38 6.54 7.39 -8.70
C PRO A 38 5.06 7.73 -8.95
N ASP A 39 4.75 9.02 -8.97
CA ASP A 39 3.43 9.48 -9.41
C ASP A 39 3.21 9.10 -10.89
N GLY A 40 2.04 8.55 -11.20
CA GLY A 40 1.72 7.98 -12.51
C GLY A 40 0.50 7.07 -12.48
N ASP A 41 -0.04 6.77 -13.67
CA ASP A 41 -1.20 5.87 -13.84
C ASP A 41 -2.44 6.27 -13.02
N GLY A 42 -2.59 7.58 -12.77
CA GLY A 42 -3.68 8.11 -11.96
C GLY A 42 -3.50 7.94 -10.45
N SER A 43 -2.29 7.65 -9.94
CA SER A 43 -2.05 7.47 -8.49
C SER A 43 -2.62 8.58 -7.63
N ARG A 44 -2.51 9.85 -8.04
CA ARG A 44 -3.13 10.95 -7.30
C ARG A 44 -4.65 10.79 -7.19
N ILE A 45 -5.32 10.47 -8.30
CA ILE A 45 -6.78 10.23 -8.35
C ILE A 45 -7.14 9.04 -7.45
N ALA A 46 -6.36 7.96 -7.49
CA ALA A 46 -6.56 6.80 -6.62
C ALA A 46 -6.42 7.15 -5.14
N MET A 47 -5.37 7.89 -4.77
CA MET A 47 -5.12 8.29 -3.37
C MET A 47 -6.17 9.29 -2.86
N ASP A 48 -6.61 10.23 -3.70
CA ASP A 48 -7.72 11.13 -3.38
C ASP A 48 -9.01 10.33 -3.19
N PHE A 49 -9.29 9.37 -4.07
CA PHE A 49 -10.48 8.53 -3.95
C PHE A 49 -10.48 7.70 -2.66
N ILE A 50 -9.36 7.08 -2.29
CA ILE A 50 -9.23 6.34 -1.02
C ILE A 50 -9.57 7.25 0.17
N ARG A 51 -9.03 8.48 0.21
CA ARG A 51 -9.35 9.45 1.26
C ARG A 51 -10.84 9.81 1.31
N THR A 52 -11.50 9.93 0.16
CA THR A 52 -12.95 10.22 0.14
C THR A 52 -13.79 9.08 0.69
N VAL A 53 -13.37 7.83 0.49
CA VAL A 53 -14.06 6.65 1.03
C VAL A 53 -13.87 6.56 2.55
N ASP A 54 -12.67 6.81 3.05
CA ASP A 54 -12.34 6.83 4.49
C ASP A 54 -13.21 7.87 5.24
N LEU A 55 -13.36 9.06 4.65
CA LEU A 55 -14.21 10.14 5.21
C LEU A 55 -15.72 9.88 5.09
N ALA A 56 -16.14 9.00 4.17
CA ALA A 56 -17.55 8.67 3.98
C ALA A 56 -18.06 7.66 5.03
N ASP A 57 -17.19 6.80 5.56
CA ASP A 57 -17.54 5.81 6.57
C ASP A 57 -17.90 6.47 7.92
N ASP A 58 -17.28 7.61 8.24
CA ASP A 58 -17.62 8.45 9.39
C ASP A 58 -18.93 9.25 9.21
N ASN A 59 -19.37 9.47 7.96
CA ASN A 59 -20.54 10.28 7.62
C ASN A 59 -21.59 9.44 6.89
N LYS A 60 -22.53 8.84 7.65
CA LYS A 60 -23.71 8.07 7.17
C LYS A 60 -24.65 8.79 6.17
N HIS A 61 -24.32 10.02 5.76
CA HIS A 61 -25.06 10.80 4.76
C HIS A 61 -24.34 10.92 3.40
N ALA A 62 -23.09 10.47 3.27
CA ALA A 62 -22.34 10.48 2.01
C ALA A 62 -22.96 9.53 0.95
N GLU A 63 -23.71 8.53 1.40
CA GLU A 63 -24.43 7.53 0.59
C GLU A 63 -25.50 8.11 -0.35
N LYS A 64 -25.83 9.41 -0.30
CA LYS A 64 -26.74 10.03 -1.28
C LYS A 64 -26.05 10.84 -2.36
N ALA A 65 -24.75 11.09 -2.22
CA ALA A 65 -24.04 11.98 -3.13
C ALA A 65 -23.65 11.29 -4.44
N TRP A 66 -23.47 9.97 -4.51
CA TRP A 66 -22.77 9.24 -5.59
C TRP A 66 -23.56 8.92 -6.87
N ALA A 67 -24.82 9.36 -7.00
CA ALA A 67 -25.76 8.82 -8.01
C ALA A 67 -25.88 9.62 -9.33
N THR A 68 -25.08 10.66 -9.60
CA THR A 68 -25.22 11.49 -10.82
C THR A 68 -24.37 10.97 -11.98
N GLN A 69 -24.80 11.16 -13.25
CA GLN A 69 -24.08 10.66 -14.45
C GLN A 69 -22.66 11.25 -14.62
N ALA A 70 -22.44 12.51 -14.24
CA ALA A 70 -21.12 13.12 -14.18
C ALA A 70 -20.22 12.51 -13.07
N GLN A 71 -20.82 11.88 -12.05
CA GLN A 71 -20.07 11.13 -11.04
C GLN A 71 -19.77 9.71 -11.49
N VAL A 72 -20.58 9.11 -12.37
CA VAL A 72 -20.29 7.77 -12.92
C VAL A 72 -18.97 7.80 -13.71
N SER A 73 -18.72 8.80 -14.56
CA SER A 73 -17.46 8.91 -15.29
C SER A 73 -16.25 9.08 -14.36
N VAL A 74 -16.39 9.94 -13.34
CA VAL A 74 -15.36 10.16 -12.30
C VAL A 74 -15.11 8.89 -11.49
N GLN A 75 -16.15 8.13 -11.16
CA GLN A 75 -16.01 6.85 -10.44
C GLN A 75 -15.30 5.79 -11.29
N VAL A 76 -15.62 5.70 -12.59
CA VAL A 76 -14.93 4.77 -13.50
C VAL A 76 -13.44 5.11 -13.61
N GLU A 77 -13.10 6.39 -13.68
CA GLU A 77 -11.70 6.83 -13.68
C GLU A 77 -10.99 6.52 -12.35
N ALA A 78 -11.65 6.79 -11.22
CA ALA A 78 -11.12 6.47 -9.90
C ALA A 78 -10.89 4.97 -9.70
N LEU A 79 -11.83 4.13 -10.13
CA LEU A 79 -11.68 2.67 -10.08
C LEU A 79 -10.55 2.17 -11.00
N ARG A 80 -10.38 2.78 -12.18
CA ARG A 80 -9.26 2.46 -13.07
C ARG A 80 -7.93 2.84 -12.44
N ALA A 81 -7.86 4.02 -11.82
CA ALA A 81 -6.69 4.49 -11.09
C ALA A 81 -6.37 3.60 -9.88
N LEU A 82 -7.37 3.20 -9.09
CA LEU A 82 -7.22 2.23 -8.01
C LEU A 82 -6.67 0.90 -8.50
N LYS A 83 -7.24 0.36 -9.59
CA LYS A 83 -6.75 -0.88 -10.21
C LYS A 83 -5.27 -0.74 -10.59
N ALA A 84 -4.89 0.35 -11.24
CA ALA A 84 -3.50 0.61 -11.61
C ALA A 84 -2.59 0.72 -10.37
N LEU A 85 -3.04 1.41 -9.31
CA LEU A 85 -2.32 1.54 -8.04
C LEU A 85 -2.06 0.18 -7.38
N PHE A 86 -3.07 -0.71 -7.32
CA PHE A 86 -2.94 -2.05 -6.75
C PHE A 86 -2.19 -3.05 -7.64
N GLN A 87 -2.01 -2.74 -8.92
CA GLN A 87 -1.18 -3.54 -9.84
C GLN A 87 0.30 -3.19 -9.77
N ARG A 88 0.69 -2.16 -9.01
CA ARG A 88 2.09 -1.76 -8.87
C ARG A 88 2.92 -2.86 -8.21
N ARG A 89 4.21 -2.89 -8.56
CA ARG A 89 5.18 -3.91 -8.09
C ARG A 89 5.20 -4.09 -6.58
N TYR A 90 4.93 -3.02 -5.81
CA TYR A 90 4.87 -3.08 -4.35
C TYR A 90 3.99 -4.25 -3.85
N TRP A 91 2.76 -4.37 -4.38
CA TRP A 91 1.77 -5.35 -3.90
C TRP A 91 2.11 -6.80 -4.22
N ASN A 92 3.04 -7.05 -5.14
CA ASN A 92 3.50 -8.39 -5.51
C ASN A 92 4.73 -8.85 -4.70
N ARG A 93 5.12 -8.10 -3.66
CA ARG A 93 6.28 -8.44 -2.83
C ARG A 93 5.85 -9.40 -1.72
N LEU A 94 6.65 -10.45 -1.51
CA LEU A 94 6.42 -11.48 -0.49
C LEU A 94 6.19 -10.89 0.92
N TRP A 95 6.87 -9.79 1.23
CA TRP A 95 6.91 -9.20 2.56
C TRP A 95 5.79 -8.19 2.85
N VAL A 96 4.92 -7.85 1.89
CA VAL A 96 3.87 -6.83 2.07
C VAL A 96 2.98 -7.11 3.27
N ILE A 97 2.62 -8.37 3.49
CA ILE A 97 1.78 -8.76 4.63
C ILE A 97 2.51 -8.49 5.94
N GLN A 98 3.78 -8.87 6.05
CA GLN A 98 4.55 -8.66 7.29
C GLN A 98 4.84 -7.17 7.52
N GLU A 99 5.15 -6.43 6.45
CA GLU A 99 5.34 -4.98 6.48
C GLU A 99 4.11 -4.29 7.08
N ILE A 100 2.92 -4.58 6.54
CA ILE A 100 1.67 -3.93 6.98
C ILE A 100 1.27 -4.41 8.38
N MET A 101 1.35 -5.72 8.66
CA MET A 101 0.84 -6.28 9.91
C MET A 101 1.70 -5.94 11.14
N TYR A 102 3.02 -5.82 10.98
CA TYR A 102 3.92 -5.55 12.10
C TYR A 102 4.25 -4.07 12.28
N ALA A 103 3.96 -3.21 11.29
CA ALA A 103 4.20 -1.79 11.42
C ALA A 103 3.39 -1.17 12.56
N ARG A 104 4.08 -0.42 13.44
CA ARG A 104 3.41 0.37 14.49
C ARG A 104 2.70 1.59 13.90
N ARG A 105 3.30 2.19 12.88
CA ARG A 105 2.78 3.34 12.13
C ARG A 105 3.17 3.19 10.67
N ILE A 106 2.22 3.43 9.78
CA ILE A 106 2.41 3.36 8.32
C ILE A 106 2.18 4.75 7.73
N ALA A 107 3.08 5.15 6.83
CA ALA A 107 2.91 6.25 5.90
C ALA A 107 3.08 5.73 4.48
N VAL A 108 2.36 6.29 3.52
CA VAL A 108 2.35 5.90 2.10
C VAL A 108 2.65 7.12 1.24
#